data_AF-A0A6B3FL95-F1
#
_entry.id   AF-A0A6B3FL95-F1
#
_cell.length_a   1.000
_cell.length_b   1.000
_cell.length_c   1.000
_cell.angle_alpha   90.00
_cell.angle_beta   90.00
_cell.angle_gamma   90.00
#
_symmetry.space_group_name_H-M   'P 1'
#
loop_
_entity.id
_entity.type
_entity.pdbx_description
1 polymer ?
#
loop_
_entity_poly.entity_id
_entity_poly.type
_entity_poly.pdbx_seq_one_letter_code
_entity_poly.pdbx_strand_id
1 'polypeptide(L)'
;QLGFRLSPQGQGASKALYVNQWNDRSARIGSVAAGKTIDRVLLGYDADKGPDAFRGWVDDISVKEQAAPRPKPYLSDYALTTRGTNSSGDFSRGNNIPATAVPHGFNFWTPVTNAGSTSWLYDYARSNNSDNLPTMQAISASHEPSPWMGDRQTFQVMPSLAAGTPPTG
;
A
#
# COMPACT_ATOMS: atom_id res chain seq x y z
N GLN A 1 1.92 10.33 14.24
CA GLN A 1 3.24 9.67 14.08
C GLN A 1 3.45 8.76 15.28
N LEU A 2 4.00 7.56 15.07
CA LEU A 2 4.26 6.52 16.06
C LEU A 2 5.37 6.88 17.09
N GLY A 3 5.70 8.17 17.25
CA GLY A 3 6.63 8.65 18.27
C GLY A 3 8.12 8.33 18.08
N PHE A 4 8.52 7.72 16.94
CA PHE A 4 9.92 7.35 16.72
C PHE A 4 10.83 8.56 16.44
N ARG A 5 12.02 8.55 17.04
CA ARG A 5 13.06 9.57 16.81
C ARG A 5 13.48 9.58 15.34
N LEU A 6 13.50 10.75 14.72
CA LEU A 6 13.94 10.96 13.34
C LEU A 6 15.48 11.05 13.28
N SER A 7 16.16 9.92 13.49
CA SER A 7 17.59 9.71 13.25
C SER A 7 17.81 8.31 12.64
N PRO A 8 18.94 8.03 11.97
CA PRO A 8 19.17 6.71 11.37
C PRO A 8 19.00 5.56 12.37
N GLN A 9 19.66 5.62 13.54
CA GLN A 9 19.52 4.60 14.60
C GLN A 9 18.10 4.57 15.17
N GLY A 10 17.44 5.73 15.32
CA GLY A 10 16.07 5.79 15.85
C GLY A 10 15.05 5.13 14.92
N GLN A 11 15.21 5.29 13.60
CA GLN A 11 14.38 4.61 12.62
C GLN A 11 14.72 3.12 12.54
N GLY A 12 16.00 2.73 12.61
CA GLY A 12 16.41 1.32 12.69
C GLY A 12 15.85 0.61 13.93
N ALA A 13 15.96 1.24 15.10
CA ALA A 13 15.42 0.72 16.36
C ALA A 13 13.89 0.63 16.39
N SER A 14 13.18 1.37 15.52
CA SER A 14 11.71 1.35 15.47
C SER A 14 11.12 0.02 15.03
N LYS A 15 11.92 -0.86 14.40
CA LYS A 15 11.48 -2.15 13.82
C LYS A 15 10.29 -2.03 12.86
N ALA A 16 10.06 -0.85 12.31
CA ALA A 16 8.95 -0.56 11.42
C ALA A 16 9.43 -0.20 10.00
N LEU A 17 10.69 -0.50 9.70
CA LEU A 17 11.25 -0.56 8.35
C LEU A 17 11.48 -2.03 8.02
N TYR A 18 10.76 -2.54 7.04
CA TYR A 18 10.90 -3.92 6.57
C TYR A 18 11.71 -3.92 5.27
N VAL A 19 12.68 -4.83 5.17
CA VAL A 19 13.49 -5.01 3.96
C VAL A 19 12.63 -5.56 2.82
N ASN A 20 13.00 -5.23 1.57
CA ASN A 20 12.29 -5.64 0.36
C ASN A 20 10.79 -5.28 0.38
N GLN A 21 10.43 -4.18 1.03
CA GLN A 21 9.06 -3.68 1.15
C GLN A 21 9.05 -2.16 1.02
N TRP A 22 8.00 -1.61 0.42
CA TRP A 22 7.71 -0.18 0.55
C TRP A 22 7.30 0.15 1.98
N ASN A 23 7.97 1.14 2.58
CA ASN A 23 7.71 1.59 3.93
C ASN A 23 7.24 3.04 3.89
N ASP A 24 5.94 3.27 4.09
CA ASP A 24 5.40 4.62 4.25
C ASP A 24 5.77 5.15 5.64
N ARG A 25 6.49 6.27 5.68
CA ARG A 25 7.01 6.89 6.89
C ARG A 25 6.65 8.36 6.91
N SER A 26 5.99 8.76 7.98
CA SER A 26 5.67 10.17 8.25
C SER A 26 6.33 10.63 9.53
N ALA A 27 6.79 11.89 9.53
CA ALA A 27 7.32 12.54 10.72
C ALA A 27 6.77 13.96 10.94
N ARG A 28 6.40 14.27 12.18
CA ARG A 28 6.02 15.63 12.58
C ARG A 28 7.29 16.39 12.95
N ILE A 29 7.70 17.29 12.06
CA ILE A 29 8.86 18.17 12.26
C ILE A 29 8.47 19.63 12.58
N GLY A 30 7.17 19.95 12.58
CA GLY A 30 6.68 21.33 12.70
C GLY A 30 7.16 22.07 13.95
N SER A 31 7.32 21.39 15.08
CA SER A 31 7.82 22.02 16.32
C SER A 31 9.26 22.54 16.21
N VAL A 32 10.06 22.03 15.29
CA VAL A 32 11.46 22.45 15.06
C VAL A 32 11.66 23.19 13.74
N ALA A 33 10.76 22.98 12.77
CA ALA A 33 10.85 23.51 11.41
C ALA A 33 9.93 24.72 11.14
N ALA A 34 9.02 25.09 12.05
CA ALA A 34 8.12 26.23 11.86
C ALA A 34 8.90 27.53 11.59
N GLY A 35 8.52 28.24 10.52
CA GLY A 35 9.17 29.48 10.08
C GLY A 35 10.55 29.30 9.43
N LYS A 36 11.00 28.06 9.21
CA LYS A 36 12.27 27.76 8.54
C LYS A 36 12.04 27.33 7.10
N THR A 37 13.02 27.61 6.25
CA THR A 37 13.09 27.10 4.88
C THR A 37 13.90 25.81 4.83
N ILE A 38 13.42 24.82 4.08
CA ILE A 38 14.18 23.61 3.82
C ILE A 38 15.26 23.94 2.79
N ASP A 39 16.53 23.87 3.21
CA ASP A 39 17.67 24.05 2.31
C ASP A 39 18.04 22.73 1.61
N ARG A 40 18.05 21.62 2.36
CA ARG A 40 18.49 20.30 1.87
C ARG A 40 17.71 19.15 2.48
N VAL A 41 17.55 18.08 1.71
CA VAL A 41 17.10 16.77 2.19
C VAL A 41 18.28 15.81 2.10
N LEU A 42 18.66 15.23 3.25
CA LEU A 42 19.80 14.32 3.35
C LEU A 42 19.31 12.92 3.71
N LEU A 43 19.83 11.91 3.01
CA LEU A 43 19.67 10.51 3.40
C LEU A 43 20.80 10.14 4.37
N GLY A 44 20.45 9.93 5.64
CA GLY A 44 21.37 9.49 6.68
C GLY A 44 21.35 7.96 6.83
N TYR A 45 22.53 7.38 7.01
CA TYR A 45 22.71 5.95 7.25
C TYR A 45 23.83 5.76 8.26
N ASP A 46 23.56 4.99 9.31
CA ASP A 46 24.54 4.63 10.32
C ASP A 46 24.51 3.12 10.53
N ALA A 47 25.67 2.47 10.36
CA ALA A 47 25.82 1.02 10.50
C ALA A 47 27.16 0.65 11.10
N ASP A 48 27.37 1.04 12.35
CA ASP A 48 28.62 0.81 13.10
C ASP A 48 29.12 -0.66 13.09
N LYS A 49 28.21 -1.62 12.88
CA LYS A 49 28.50 -3.08 12.86
C LYS A 49 27.75 -3.86 11.77
N GLY A 50 27.22 -3.19 10.74
CA GLY A 50 26.41 -3.83 9.70
C GLY A 50 27.29 -4.56 8.67
N PRO A 51 27.02 -5.84 8.33
CA PRO A 51 27.95 -6.66 7.55
C PRO A 51 28.05 -6.32 6.06
N ASP A 52 27.09 -5.58 5.48
CA ASP A 52 26.96 -5.51 4.02
C ASP A 52 26.52 -4.13 3.49
N ALA A 53 26.95 -3.84 2.25
CA ALA A 53 26.35 -2.79 1.43
C ALA A 53 24.88 -3.14 1.14
N PHE A 54 23.99 -2.16 1.30
CA PHE A 54 22.59 -2.31 0.91
C PHE A 54 22.27 -1.38 -0.27
N ARG A 55 21.28 -1.78 -1.07
CA ARG A 55 20.68 -0.94 -2.09
C ARG A 55 19.19 -0.81 -1.79
N GLY A 56 18.62 0.33 -2.18
CA GLY A 56 17.20 0.57 -2.04
C GLY A 56 16.79 1.78 -2.85
N TRP A 57 15.48 2.03 -2.84
CA TRP A 57 14.87 3.17 -3.49
C TRP A 57 14.23 4.05 -2.42
N VAL A 58 14.24 5.35 -2.67
CA VAL A 58 13.44 6.31 -1.92
C VAL A 58 12.55 6.99 -2.95
N ASP A 59 11.26 7.07 -2.62
CA ASP A 59 10.24 7.64 -3.49
C ASP A 59 9.29 8.51 -2.67
N ASP A 60 8.56 9.40 -3.34
CA ASP A 60 7.49 10.25 -2.76
C ASP A 60 7.89 11.08 -1.53
N ILE A 61 9.14 11.58 -1.49
CA ILE A 61 9.56 12.49 -0.43
C ILE A 61 8.78 13.80 -0.54
N SER A 62 7.96 14.09 0.47
CA SER A 62 7.21 15.34 0.57
C SER A 62 7.29 15.94 1.97
N VAL A 63 7.36 17.26 2.02
CA VAL A 63 7.10 18.03 3.24
C VAL A 63 5.90 18.91 2.97
N LYS A 64 4.87 18.75 3.80
CA LYS A 64 3.61 19.46 3.65
C LYS A 64 3.08 19.90 4.99
N GLU A 65 2.35 21.00 4.98
CA GLU A 65 1.51 21.35 6.11
C GLU A 65 0.41 20.28 6.24
N GLN A 66 0.28 19.72 7.44
CA GLN A 66 -0.72 18.70 7.74
C GLN A 66 -1.76 19.31 8.69
N ALA A 67 -2.93 19.65 8.15
CA ALA A 67 -4.07 20.04 8.97
C ALA A 67 -4.40 18.94 9.97
N ALA A 68 -4.88 19.33 11.16
CA ALA A 68 -5.38 18.38 12.13
C ALA A 68 -6.52 17.55 11.49
N PRO A 69 -6.49 16.21 11.63
CA PRO A 69 -7.54 15.38 11.08
C PRO A 69 -8.89 15.78 11.70
N ARG A 70 -9.87 16.04 10.85
CA ARG A 70 -11.25 16.25 11.29
C ARG A 70 -11.90 14.87 11.51
N PRO A 71 -12.74 14.71 12.53
CA PRO A 71 -13.53 13.50 12.68
C PRO A 71 -14.31 13.20 11.40
N LYS A 72 -14.31 11.94 10.97
CA LYS A 72 -15.14 11.51 9.84
C LYS A 72 -16.62 11.49 10.24
N PRO A 73 -17.54 11.75 9.30
CA PRO A 73 -18.98 11.71 9.56
C PRO A 73 -19.47 10.34 10.06
N TYR A 74 -18.90 9.24 9.55
CA TYR A 74 -19.30 7.88 9.93
C TYR A 74 -18.13 7.04 10.42
N LEU A 75 -18.39 6.08 11.30
CA LEU A 75 -17.37 5.14 11.79
C LEU A 75 -16.77 4.28 10.67
N SER A 76 -17.59 3.94 9.67
CA SER A 76 -17.15 3.21 8.47
C SER A 76 -16.06 3.94 7.69
N ASP A 77 -16.02 5.27 7.73
CA ASP A 77 -15.05 6.09 6.99
C ASP A 77 -13.63 5.99 7.57
N TYR A 78 -13.48 5.39 8.76
CA TYR A 78 -12.17 5.07 9.34
C TYR A 78 -11.66 3.70 8.89
N ALA A 79 -12.51 2.85 8.31
CA ALA A 79 -12.11 1.55 7.80
C ALA A 79 -11.35 1.71 6.47
N LEU A 80 -10.07 1.35 6.48
CA LEU A 80 -9.25 1.30 5.28
C LEU A 80 -9.23 -0.12 4.73
N THR A 81 -10.00 -0.38 3.67
CA THR A 81 -10.07 -1.71 3.05
C THR A 81 -8.76 -2.13 2.39
N THR A 82 -7.90 -1.18 2.04
CA THR A 82 -6.54 -1.45 1.53
C THR A 82 -5.53 -1.82 2.61
N ARG A 83 -5.91 -1.81 3.89
CA ARG A 83 -4.98 -2.21 4.95
C ARG A 83 -4.63 -3.69 4.81
N GLY A 84 -3.33 -3.98 4.71
CA GLY A 84 -2.81 -5.34 4.59
C GLY A 84 -2.69 -5.87 3.16
N THR A 85 -3.06 -5.08 2.14
CA THR A 85 -2.94 -5.47 0.72
C THR A 85 -1.51 -5.36 0.17
N ASN A 86 -0.63 -4.61 0.83
CA ASN A 86 0.82 -4.61 0.55
C ASN A 86 1.44 -5.89 1.13
N SER A 87 1.13 -7.01 0.51
CA SER A 87 1.57 -8.35 0.87
C SER A 87 1.94 -9.13 -0.38
N SER A 88 2.79 -10.14 -0.21
CA SER A 88 3.22 -11.05 -1.27
C SER A 88 3.38 -12.47 -0.71
N GLY A 89 3.66 -13.44 -1.58
CA GLY A 89 4.00 -14.80 -1.15
C GLY A 89 5.19 -14.87 -0.19
N ASP A 90 6.15 -13.94 -0.31
CA ASP A 90 7.37 -13.93 0.50
C ASP A 90 7.20 -13.18 1.83
N PHE A 91 6.25 -12.24 1.90
CA PHE A 91 6.05 -11.39 3.07
C PHE A 91 4.61 -10.90 3.20
N SER A 92 4.01 -11.15 4.37
CA SER A 92 2.63 -10.73 4.67
C SER A 92 2.58 -9.50 5.57
N ARG A 93 1.72 -8.54 5.20
CA ARG A 93 1.22 -7.47 6.08
C ARG A 93 -0.26 -7.64 6.41
N GLY A 94 -0.82 -8.82 6.13
CA GLY A 94 -2.21 -9.17 6.37
C GLY A 94 -2.78 -10.13 5.33
N ASN A 95 -2.25 -10.11 4.09
CA ASN A 95 -2.81 -10.86 2.95
C ASN A 95 -4.30 -10.56 2.70
N ASN A 96 -4.70 -9.30 2.88
CA ASN A 96 -6.08 -8.87 2.67
C ASN A 96 -6.29 -8.48 1.21
N ILE A 97 -7.53 -8.60 0.74
CA ILE A 97 -8.03 -7.92 -0.47
C ILE A 97 -8.83 -6.66 -0.08
N PRO A 98 -8.88 -5.63 -0.93
CA PRO A 98 -9.71 -4.45 -0.69
C PRO A 98 -11.19 -4.73 -0.99
N ALA A 99 -11.83 -5.53 -0.12
CA ALA A 99 -13.22 -5.93 -0.26
C ALA A 99 -14.20 -4.80 0.08
N THR A 100 -15.15 -4.57 -0.81
CA THR A 100 -16.37 -3.80 -0.57
C THR A 100 -17.52 -4.78 -0.38
N ALA A 101 -18.13 -4.77 0.80
CA ALA A 101 -19.19 -5.69 1.18
C ALA A 101 -20.00 -5.13 2.34
N VAL A 102 -21.16 -5.75 2.58
CA VAL A 102 -21.85 -5.66 3.87
C VAL A 102 -21.26 -6.71 4.83
N PRO A 103 -21.41 -6.54 6.16
CA PRO A 103 -21.02 -7.57 7.12
C PRO A 103 -21.67 -8.92 6.76
N HIS A 104 -20.85 -9.96 6.62
CA HIS A 104 -21.27 -11.32 6.23
C HIS A 104 -22.00 -11.42 4.87
N GLY A 105 -21.76 -10.47 3.96
CA GLY A 105 -22.30 -10.54 2.60
C GLY A 105 -21.84 -11.80 1.87
N PHE A 106 -22.71 -12.38 1.04
CA PHE A 106 -22.36 -13.58 0.28
C PHE A 106 -21.30 -13.29 -0.80
N ASN A 107 -21.45 -12.18 -1.53
CA ASN A 107 -20.49 -11.74 -2.55
C ASN A 107 -19.70 -10.53 -2.05
N PHE A 108 -18.38 -10.54 -2.22
CA PHE A 108 -17.54 -9.36 -2.03
C PHE A 108 -17.19 -8.76 -3.39
N TRP A 109 -17.04 -7.44 -3.46
CA TRP A 109 -16.53 -6.77 -4.65
C TRP A 109 -15.13 -6.24 -4.39
N THR A 110 -14.18 -6.60 -5.24
CA THR A 110 -12.79 -6.15 -5.12
C THR A 110 -12.23 -5.74 -6.48
N PRO A 111 -11.41 -4.68 -6.56
CA PRO A 111 -10.55 -4.47 -7.71
C PRO A 111 -9.55 -5.62 -7.85
N VAL A 112 -9.16 -5.90 -9.09
CA VAL A 112 -8.21 -6.95 -9.49
C VAL A 112 -7.08 -6.31 -10.27
N THR A 113 -5.84 -6.61 -9.90
CA THR A 113 -4.62 -6.18 -10.62
C THR A 113 -4.01 -7.31 -11.45
N ASN A 114 -4.45 -8.54 -11.25
CA ASN A 114 -4.08 -9.70 -12.05
C ASN A 114 -5.33 -10.54 -12.38
N ALA A 115 -5.96 -10.25 -13.51
CA ALA A 115 -7.20 -10.88 -13.97
C ALA A 115 -7.06 -12.38 -14.26
N GLY A 116 -5.85 -12.83 -14.59
CA GLY A 116 -5.54 -14.26 -14.80
C GLY A 116 -5.31 -15.06 -13.52
N SER A 117 -5.37 -14.41 -12.35
CA SER A 117 -5.14 -15.04 -11.06
C SER A 117 -6.45 -15.46 -10.40
N THR A 118 -6.40 -16.57 -9.66
CA THR A 118 -7.45 -16.99 -8.72
C THR A 118 -6.89 -17.12 -7.30
N SER A 119 -5.77 -16.46 -6.98
CA SER A 119 -5.13 -16.53 -5.64
C SER A 119 -4.58 -15.19 -5.17
N TRP A 120 -3.85 -14.49 -6.03
CA TRP A 120 -3.42 -13.13 -5.77
C TRP A 120 -4.17 -12.21 -6.73
N LEU A 121 -5.40 -11.86 -6.35
CA LEU A 121 -6.28 -11.00 -7.17
C LEU A 121 -5.79 -9.55 -7.17
N TYR A 122 -5.25 -9.09 -6.04
CA TYR A 122 -4.83 -7.71 -5.83
C TYR A 122 -3.42 -7.66 -5.23
N ASP A 123 -2.45 -7.26 -6.05
CA ASP A 123 -1.03 -7.09 -5.72
C ASP A 123 -0.72 -5.59 -5.61
N TYR A 124 -0.83 -5.02 -4.41
CA TYR A 124 -0.47 -3.61 -4.23
C TYR A 124 1.03 -3.40 -4.42
N ALA A 125 1.40 -2.47 -5.30
CA ALA A 125 2.77 -2.00 -5.56
C ALA A 125 3.79 -3.04 -6.09
N ARG A 126 3.40 -4.31 -6.27
CA ARG A 126 4.29 -5.38 -6.75
C ARG A 126 4.38 -5.43 -8.27
N SER A 127 3.24 -5.32 -8.94
CA SER A 127 3.10 -5.42 -10.40
C SER A 127 2.68 -4.07 -10.97
N ASN A 128 3.48 -3.05 -10.72
CA ASN A 128 3.21 -1.69 -11.17
C ASN A 128 3.50 -1.53 -12.67
N ASN A 129 2.82 -0.55 -13.28
CA ASN A 129 3.14 -0.09 -14.63
C ASN A 129 4.39 0.80 -14.66
N SER A 130 4.71 1.34 -15.84
CA SER A 130 5.84 2.25 -16.05
C SER A 130 5.79 3.53 -15.20
N ASP A 131 4.60 3.92 -14.73
CA ASP A 131 4.39 5.09 -13.87
C ASP A 131 4.53 4.73 -12.38
N ASN A 132 4.97 3.51 -12.07
CA ASN A 132 5.06 2.96 -10.72
C ASN A 132 3.70 2.91 -9.99
N LEU A 133 2.61 2.65 -10.72
CA LEU A 133 1.25 2.54 -10.17
C LEU A 133 0.64 1.14 -10.38
N PRO A 134 -0.17 0.63 -9.43
CA PRO A 134 -0.92 -0.60 -9.63
C PRO A 134 -1.89 -0.45 -10.81
N THR A 135 -1.87 -1.42 -11.74
CA THR A 135 -2.79 -1.42 -12.88
C THR A 135 -4.01 -2.25 -12.54
N MET A 136 -5.19 -1.63 -12.56
CA MET A 136 -6.45 -2.35 -12.45
C MET A 136 -6.77 -3.04 -13.77
N GLN A 137 -7.10 -4.33 -13.70
CA GLN A 137 -7.45 -5.15 -14.85
C GLN A 137 -8.93 -5.54 -14.86
N ALA A 138 -9.58 -5.56 -13.68
CA ALA A 138 -11.02 -5.80 -13.55
C ALA A 138 -11.55 -5.38 -12.17
N ILE A 139 -12.87 -5.45 -12.04
CA ILE A 139 -13.59 -5.56 -10.77
C ILE A 139 -14.18 -6.98 -10.72
N SER A 140 -14.01 -7.68 -9.59
CA SER A 140 -14.44 -9.06 -9.41
C SER A 140 -15.47 -9.21 -8.30
N ALA A 141 -16.47 -10.06 -8.54
CA ALA A 141 -17.23 -10.69 -7.47
C ALA A 141 -16.39 -11.85 -6.90
N SER A 142 -15.93 -11.71 -5.66
CA SER A 142 -14.96 -12.62 -5.05
C SER A 142 -15.53 -13.34 -3.84
N HIS A 143 -15.07 -14.58 -3.65
CA HIS A 143 -15.28 -15.42 -2.48
C HIS A 143 -13.95 -15.87 -1.87
N GLU A 144 -12.84 -15.23 -2.25
CA GLU A 144 -11.51 -15.56 -1.77
C GLU A 144 -11.37 -15.28 -0.27
N PRO A 145 -11.11 -16.31 0.57
CA PRO A 145 -10.91 -16.10 2.00
C PRO A 145 -9.44 -15.81 2.34
N SER A 146 -8.51 -16.25 1.49
CA SER A 146 -7.08 -16.02 1.59
C SER A 146 -6.43 -16.45 0.27
N PRO A 147 -5.27 -15.88 -0.09
CA PRO A 147 -4.58 -16.25 -1.32
C PRO A 147 -4.18 -17.73 -1.41
N TRP A 148 -4.04 -18.40 -0.28
CA TRP A 148 -3.68 -19.82 -0.22
C TRP A 148 -4.85 -20.75 -0.56
N MET A 149 -6.06 -20.29 -0.29
CA MET A 149 -7.28 -21.04 -0.62
C MET A 149 -7.75 -20.74 -2.05
N GLY A 150 -7.43 -19.53 -2.52
CA GLY A 150 -7.86 -19.00 -3.79
C GLY A 150 -9.33 -18.58 -3.82
N ASP A 151 -9.71 -17.98 -4.95
CA ASP A 151 -11.05 -17.58 -5.30
C ASP A 151 -11.81 -18.69 -6.02
N ARG A 152 -13.14 -18.64 -5.95
CA ARG A 152 -14.04 -19.60 -6.58
C ARG A 152 -15.37 -18.96 -6.92
N GLN A 153 -16.04 -19.49 -7.94
CA GLN A 153 -17.37 -19.04 -8.36
C GLN A 153 -17.40 -17.52 -8.57
N THR A 154 -16.33 -16.99 -9.16
CA THR A 154 -16.11 -15.57 -9.44
C THR A 154 -16.44 -15.25 -10.89
N PHE A 155 -16.74 -13.98 -11.15
CA PHE A 155 -16.67 -13.39 -12.47
C PHE A 155 -16.05 -12.01 -12.38
N GLN A 156 -15.52 -11.52 -13.50
CA GLN A 156 -14.81 -10.26 -13.60
C GLN A 156 -15.48 -9.36 -14.64
N VAL A 157 -15.48 -8.05 -14.37
CA VAL A 157 -15.98 -7.02 -15.28
C VAL A 157 -14.95 -5.90 -15.37
N MET A 158 -14.59 -5.50 -16.59
CA MET A 158 -13.73 -4.35 -16.84
C MET A 158 -14.43 -3.38 -17.80
N PRO A 159 -14.88 -2.21 -17.33
CA PRO A 159 -15.36 -1.17 -18.22
C PRO A 159 -14.26 -0.70 -19.18
N SER A 160 -14.63 -0.43 -20.43
CA SER A 160 -13.72 0.09 -21.46
C SER A 160 -14.31 1.33 -22.11
N LEU A 161 -13.43 2.25 -22.50
CA LEU A 161 -13.78 3.42 -23.31
C LEU A 161 -13.81 3.11 -24.81
N ALA A 162 -13.34 1.93 -25.22
CA ALA A 162 -13.39 1.51 -26.62
C ALA A 162 -14.84 1.28 -27.06
N ALA A 163 -15.16 1.68 -28.30
CA ALA A 163 -16.44 1.38 -28.90
C ALA A 163 -16.53 -0.11 -29.29
N GLY A 164 -17.69 -0.73 -29.09
CA GLY A 164 -17.92 -2.13 -29.44
C GLY A 164 -17.35 -3.12 -28.41
N THR A 165 -16.90 -4.28 -28.86
CA THR A 165 -16.26 -5.29 -28.00
C THR A 165 -14.79 -4.91 -27.78
N PRO A 166 -14.37 -4.64 -26.53
CA PRO A 166 -12.97 -4.33 -26.25
C PRO A 166 -12.08 -5.53 -26.59
N PRO A 167 -10.83 -5.30 -27.02
CA PRO A 167 -9.87 -6.39 -27.16
C PRO A 167 -9.68 -7.08 -25.81
N THR A 168 -9.58 -8.42 -25.83
CA THR A 168 -9.04 -9.18 -24.71
C THR A 168 -7.57 -8.77 -24.57
N GLY A 169 -7.25 -7.96 -23.56
CA GLY A 169 -5.91 -7.44 -23.33
C GLY A 169 -4.85 -8.51 -23.13
#